data_AF-A0A8W7PRZ1-F1
#
_entry.id   AF-A0A8W7PRZ1-F1
#
_cell.length_a   1.000
_cell.length_b   1.000
_cell.length_c   1.000
_cell.angle_alpha   90.00
_cell.angle_beta   90.00
_cell.angle_gamma   90.00
#
_symmetry.space_group_name_H-M   'P 1'
#
loop_
_entity.id
_entity.type
_entity.pdbx_description
1 polymer ?
#
loop_
_entity_poly.entity_id
_entity_poly.type
_entity_poly.pdbx_seq_one_letter_code
_entity_poly.pdbx_strand_id
1 'polypeptide(L)'
;MSAMVYAFHGQDAARTVLFQCIALPQPPIEALFSACALGLLHKDAMLTDLVIKELRKHEDDPVQGHHVVFFVSEFYWQTQQPKQCYTYLLSQMHRYPHRPKLWQVLAMTLLKRFRTSANNLRLACNVAQGAVTLDLADRKRRTRAGDAARWLAVASEAIRPVDSRRCRILAQQAVHADPTNREAWGAFLQMTQ
;
A
#
# COMPACT_ATOMS: atom_id res chain seq x y z
N MET A 1 -8.50 -20.56 5.26
CA MET A 1 -9.24 -21.64 4.57
C MET A 1 -9.72 -21.20 3.18
N SER A 2 -10.33 -20.02 3.04
CA SER A 2 -10.77 -19.44 1.76
C SER A 2 -9.67 -19.40 0.68
N ALA A 3 -8.42 -19.08 1.02
CA ALA A 3 -7.31 -19.08 0.06
C ALA A 3 -7.03 -20.47 -0.54
N MET A 4 -7.13 -21.54 0.25
CA MET A 4 -6.98 -22.91 -0.24
C MET A 4 -8.20 -23.30 -1.10
N VAL A 5 -9.41 -22.96 -0.65
CA VAL A 5 -10.63 -23.20 -1.44
C VAL A 5 -10.56 -22.48 -2.78
N TYR A 6 -10.07 -21.25 -2.81
CA TYR A 6 -9.85 -20.51 -4.05
C TYR A 6 -8.86 -21.23 -4.98
N ALA A 7 -7.72 -21.67 -4.43
CA ALA A 7 -6.68 -22.34 -5.20
C ALA A 7 -7.11 -23.69 -5.79
N PHE A 8 -7.95 -24.46 -5.09
CA PHE A 8 -8.33 -25.82 -5.49
C PHE A 8 -9.75 -25.97 -6.05
N HIS A 9 -10.66 -25.06 -5.70
CA HIS A 9 -12.09 -25.13 -6.05
C HIS A 9 -12.62 -23.86 -6.72
N GLY A 10 -11.77 -22.86 -6.94
CA GLY A 10 -12.11 -21.66 -7.70
C GLY A 10 -12.90 -20.59 -6.92
N GLN A 11 -13.30 -19.56 -7.66
CA GLN A 11 -13.89 -18.33 -7.13
C GLN A 11 -15.21 -18.56 -6.38
N ASP A 12 -16.14 -19.33 -6.95
CA ASP A 12 -17.50 -19.46 -6.40
C ASP A 12 -17.53 -20.22 -5.07
N ALA A 13 -16.72 -21.27 -4.96
CA ALA A 13 -16.53 -22.01 -3.72
C ALA A 13 -15.90 -21.10 -2.64
N ALA A 14 -14.87 -20.33 -3.01
CA ALA A 14 -14.24 -19.40 -2.08
C ALA A 14 -15.18 -18.29 -1.62
N ARG A 15 -16.01 -17.75 -2.53
CA ARG A 15 -17.03 -16.74 -2.24
C ARG A 15 -18.05 -17.25 -1.23
N THR A 16 -18.51 -18.49 -1.39
CA THR A 16 -19.48 -19.12 -0.48
C THR A 16 -18.92 -19.21 0.94
N VAL A 17 -17.69 -19.72 1.10
CA VAL A 17 -17.03 -19.80 2.42
C VAL A 17 -16.83 -18.42 3.04
N LEU A 18 -16.43 -17.43 2.24
CA LEU A 18 -16.24 -16.06 2.73
C LEU A 18 -17.54 -15.45 3.24
N PHE A 19 -18.65 -15.63 2.53
CA PHE A 19 -19.95 -15.13 3.00
C PHE A 19 -20.44 -15.81 4.26
N GLN A 20 -20.19 -17.11 4.42
CA GLN A 20 -20.47 -17.81 5.67
C GLN A 20 -19.68 -17.21 6.84
N CYS A 21 -18.41 -16.88 6.64
CA CYS A 21 -17.59 -16.20 7.66
C CYS A 21 -18.09 -14.77 7.97
N ILE A 22 -18.52 -14.02 6.96
CA ILE A 22 -19.02 -12.65 7.11
C ILE A 22 -20.38 -12.63 7.83
N ALA A 23 -21.20 -13.67 7.66
CA ALA A 23 -22.51 -13.79 8.32
C ALA A 23 -22.42 -14.13 9.82
N LEU A 24 -21.23 -14.39 10.36
CA LEU A 24 -21.05 -14.63 11.79
C LEU A 24 -21.34 -13.34 12.60
N PRO A 25 -21.78 -13.46 13.87
CA PRO A 25 -22.09 -12.29 14.72
C PRO A 25 -20.91 -11.33 14.91
N GLN A 26 -19.69 -11.85 14.85
CA GLN A 26 -18.45 -11.10 14.90
C GLN A 26 -17.55 -11.56 13.75
N PRO A 27 -17.74 -11.02 12.54
CA PRO A 27 -16.97 -11.46 11.40
C PRO A 27 -15.51 -11.00 11.55
N PRO A 28 -14.52 -11.88 11.32
CA PRO A 28 -13.13 -11.46 11.31
C PRO A 28 -12.91 -10.49 10.15
N ILE A 29 -12.24 -9.38 10.40
CA ILE A 29 -11.95 -8.37 9.38
C ILE A 29 -11.11 -8.93 8.22
N GLU A 30 -10.31 -9.97 8.48
CA GLU A 30 -9.57 -10.71 7.46
C GLU A 30 -10.50 -11.37 6.43
N ALA A 31 -11.73 -11.76 6.81
CA ALA A 31 -12.73 -12.24 5.87
C ALA A 31 -13.22 -11.12 4.96
N LEU A 32 -13.40 -9.90 5.48
CA LEU A 32 -13.73 -8.71 4.67
C LEU A 32 -12.58 -8.35 3.72
N PHE A 33 -11.33 -8.37 4.19
CA PHE A 33 -10.16 -8.16 3.31
C PHE A 33 -10.08 -9.21 2.20
N SER A 34 -10.32 -10.47 2.54
CA SER A 34 -10.31 -11.57 1.57
C SER A 34 -11.44 -11.43 0.54
N ALA A 35 -12.65 -11.05 0.98
CA ALA A 35 -13.78 -10.82 0.09
C ALA A 35 -13.57 -9.61 -0.83
N CYS A 36 -12.98 -8.52 -0.30
CA CYS A 36 -12.64 -7.35 -1.11
C CYS A 36 -11.54 -7.68 -2.13
N ALA A 37 -10.50 -8.42 -1.73
CA ALA A 37 -9.45 -8.87 -2.64
C ALA A 37 -10.01 -9.76 -3.76
N LEU A 38 -10.92 -10.68 -3.44
CA LEU A 38 -11.60 -11.52 -4.42
C LEU A 38 -12.43 -10.68 -5.39
N GLY A 39 -13.21 -9.72 -4.88
CA GLY A 39 -14.01 -8.80 -5.69
C GLY A 39 -13.16 -7.98 -6.66
N LEU A 40 -12.06 -7.38 -6.19
CA LEU A 40 -11.12 -6.63 -7.01
C LEU A 40 -10.46 -7.53 -8.08
N LEU A 41 -9.97 -8.71 -7.68
CA LEU A 41 -9.29 -9.66 -8.56
C LEU A 41 -10.17 -10.10 -9.74
N HIS A 42 -11.45 -10.37 -9.48
CA HIS A 42 -12.41 -10.81 -10.48
C HIS A 42 -13.26 -9.70 -11.10
N LYS A 43 -12.96 -8.44 -10.77
CA LYS A 43 -13.70 -7.26 -11.26
C LYS A 43 -15.20 -7.30 -10.95
N ASP A 44 -15.58 -7.93 -9.83
CA ASP A 44 -16.95 -7.89 -9.31
C ASP A 44 -17.16 -6.59 -8.55
N ALA A 45 -17.61 -5.56 -9.27
CA ALA A 45 -17.82 -4.22 -8.71
C ALA A 45 -18.92 -4.21 -7.63
N MET A 46 -19.96 -5.04 -7.77
CA MET A 46 -21.07 -5.09 -6.82
C MET A 46 -20.61 -5.68 -5.49
N LEU A 47 -19.87 -6.80 -5.54
CA LEU A 47 -19.28 -7.40 -4.34
C LEU A 47 -18.30 -6.42 -3.67
N THR A 48 -17.43 -5.81 -4.47
CA THR A 48 -16.39 -4.92 -3.94
C THR A 48 -17.01 -3.69 -3.26
N ASP A 49 -18.04 -3.08 -3.86
CA ASP A 49 -18.75 -1.93 -3.28
C ASP A 49 -19.42 -2.29 -1.94
N LEU A 50 -20.09 -3.44 -1.87
CA LEU A 50 -20.73 -3.91 -0.64
C LEU A 50 -19.70 -4.12 0.47
N VAL A 51 -18.60 -4.83 0.17
CA VAL A 51 -17.56 -5.10 1.16
C VAL A 51 -16.84 -3.82 1.58
N ILE A 52 -16.64 -2.86 0.67
CA ILE A 52 -16.03 -1.56 1.01
C ILE A 52 -16.87 -0.76 1.99
N LYS A 53 -18.21 -0.78 1.86
CA LYS A 53 -19.11 -0.11 2.81
C LYS A 53 -18.93 -0.65 4.23
N GLU A 54 -18.71 -1.96 4.36
CA GLU A 54 -18.40 -2.59 5.65
C GLU A 54 -16.98 -2.27 6.13
N LEU A 55 -15.97 -2.39 5.25
CA LEU A 55 -14.57 -2.11 5.60
C LEU A 55 -14.34 -0.66 6.07
N ARG A 56 -15.07 0.32 5.52
CA ARG A 56 -14.96 1.73 5.92
C ARG A 56 -15.28 1.98 7.39
N LYS A 57 -16.05 1.10 8.04
CA LYS A 57 -16.31 1.18 9.49
C LYS A 57 -15.02 0.99 10.32
N HIS A 58 -14.00 0.37 9.74
CA HIS A 58 -12.70 0.09 10.36
C HIS A 58 -11.57 1.00 9.86
N GLU A 59 -11.89 2.05 9.08
CA GLU A 59 -10.90 2.94 8.49
C GLU A 59 -10.07 3.70 9.54
N ASP A 60 -10.71 4.02 10.67
CA ASP A 60 -10.10 4.75 11.76
C ASP A 60 -9.21 3.86 12.65
N ASP A 61 -9.21 2.54 12.43
CA ASP A 61 -8.41 1.58 13.21
C ASP A 61 -6.89 1.81 13.01
N PRO A 62 -6.09 1.96 14.10
CA PRO A 62 -4.66 2.26 14.00
C PRO A 62 -3.80 1.07 13.54
N VAL A 63 -4.31 -0.15 13.64
CA VAL A 63 -3.61 -1.39 13.26
C VAL A 63 -3.92 -1.74 11.82
N GLN A 64 -5.19 -1.68 11.41
CA GLN A 64 -5.70 -2.26 10.17
C GLN A 64 -6.27 -1.23 9.19
N GLY A 65 -6.54 0.02 9.62
CA GLY A 65 -7.14 1.05 8.77
C GLY A 65 -6.36 1.31 7.47
N HIS A 66 -5.04 1.16 7.48
CA HIS A 66 -4.22 1.26 6.27
C HIS A 66 -4.53 0.20 5.19
N HIS A 67 -4.97 -1.00 5.58
CA HIS A 67 -5.45 -2.00 4.62
C HIS A 67 -6.80 -1.58 4.01
N VAL A 68 -7.69 -1.01 4.83
CA VAL A 68 -8.97 -0.44 4.35
C VAL A 68 -8.70 0.66 3.31
N VAL A 69 -7.83 1.61 3.64
CA VAL A 69 -7.45 2.70 2.73
C VAL A 69 -6.87 2.17 1.43
N PHE A 70 -6.01 1.14 1.49
CA PHE A 70 -5.52 0.47 0.29
C PHE A 70 -6.67 -0.08 -0.57
N PHE A 71 -7.56 -0.90 0.00
CA PHE A 71 -8.68 -1.50 -0.74
C PHE A 71 -9.62 -0.46 -1.37
N VAL A 72 -9.97 0.60 -0.64
CA VAL A 72 -10.80 1.69 -1.16
C VAL A 72 -10.10 2.42 -2.31
N SER A 73 -8.79 2.65 -2.20
CA SER A 73 -8.01 3.28 -3.27
C SER A 73 -7.92 2.39 -4.53
N GLU A 74 -7.80 1.07 -4.37
CA GLU A 74 -7.81 0.09 -5.46
C GLU A 74 -9.17 0.08 -6.17
N PHE A 75 -10.28 0.12 -5.42
CA PHE A 75 -11.62 0.19 -5.99
C PHE A 75 -11.86 1.47 -6.77
N TYR A 76 -11.46 2.64 -6.25
CA TYR A 76 -11.56 3.89 -7.00
C TYR A 76 -10.75 3.86 -8.29
N TRP A 77 -9.58 3.24 -8.27
CA TRP A 77 -8.79 3.07 -9.49
C TRP A 77 -9.49 2.15 -10.50
N GLN A 78 -9.97 0.99 -10.04
CA GLN A 78 -10.60 -0.02 -10.87
C GLN A 78 -11.94 0.44 -11.48
N THR A 79 -12.68 1.30 -10.77
CA THR A 79 -13.91 1.93 -11.27
C THR A 79 -13.65 3.19 -12.11
N GLN A 80 -12.40 3.42 -12.54
CA GLN A 80 -12.00 4.55 -13.39
C GLN A 80 -12.26 5.94 -12.75
N GLN A 81 -12.08 6.03 -11.43
CA GLN A 81 -12.23 7.28 -10.65
C GLN A 81 -10.88 7.75 -10.07
N PRO A 82 -9.87 8.07 -10.91
CA PRO A 82 -8.52 8.37 -10.46
C PRO A 82 -8.44 9.64 -9.58
N LYS A 83 -9.29 10.64 -9.83
CA LYS A 83 -9.36 11.85 -9.01
C LYS A 83 -9.81 11.53 -7.57
N GLN A 84 -10.82 10.68 -7.42
CA GLN A 84 -11.31 10.27 -6.09
C GLN A 84 -10.28 9.41 -5.37
N CYS A 85 -9.61 8.50 -6.08
CA CYS A 85 -8.48 7.73 -5.53
C CYS A 85 -7.41 8.65 -4.94
N TYR A 86 -7.00 9.67 -5.71
CA TYR A 86 -5.97 10.62 -5.31
C TYR A 86 -6.39 11.46 -4.10
N THR A 87 -7.57 12.08 -4.15
CA THR A 87 -8.06 12.94 -3.05
C THR A 87 -8.31 12.15 -1.77
N TYR A 88 -8.81 10.93 -1.89
CA TYR A 88 -9.04 10.02 -0.77
C TYR A 88 -7.73 9.63 -0.08
N LEU A 89 -6.69 9.25 -0.82
CA LEU A 89 -5.40 8.90 -0.20
C LEU A 89 -4.76 10.09 0.53
N LEU A 90 -4.83 11.28 -0.06
CA LEU A 90 -4.34 12.49 0.59
C LEU A 90 -5.15 12.82 1.85
N SER A 91 -6.49 12.72 1.81
CA SER A 91 -7.31 13.01 2.98
C SER A 91 -7.00 12.07 4.14
N GLN A 92 -6.78 10.77 3.88
CA GLN A 92 -6.41 9.81 4.91
C GLN A 92 -5.01 10.08 5.50
N MET A 93 -4.03 10.44 4.66
CA MET A 93 -2.71 10.83 5.13
C MET A 93 -2.79 12.09 6.01
N HIS A 94 -3.55 13.10 5.60
CA HIS A 94 -3.74 14.34 6.38
C HIS A 94 -4.51 14.11 7.68
N ARG A 95 -5.48 13.20 7.69
CA ARG A 95 -6.24 12.84 8.91
C ARG A 95 -5.38 12.06 9.91
N TYR A 96 -4.45 11.24 9.42
CA TYR A 96 -3.62 10.36 10.25
C TYR A 96 -2.12 10.47 9.91
N PRO A 97 -1.51 11.65 10.09
CA PRO A 97 -0.14 11.91 9.64
C PRO A 97 0.92 11.08 10.39
N HIS A 98 0.60 10.58 11.57
CA HIS A 98 1.50 9.77 12.41
C HIS A 98 1.52 8.28 12.01
N ARG A 99 0.74 7.84 11.01
CA ARG A 99 0.64 6.43 10.61
C ARG A 99 1.55 6.14 9.40
N PRO A 100 2.77 5.60 9.57
CA PRO A 100 3.72 5.41 8.47
C PRO A 100 3.15 4.56 7.33
N LYS A 101 2.35 3.52 7.65
CA LYS A 101 1.73 2.67 6.62
C LYS A 101 0.80 3.39 5.65
N LEU A 102 0.19 4.52 6.03
CA LEU A 102 -0.61 5.33 5.09
C LEU A 102 0.26 6.08 4.10
N TRP A 103 1.42 6.57 4.57
CA TRP A 103 2.43 7.20 3.72
C TRP A 103 2.95 6.20 2.70
N GLN A 104 3.23 4.98 3.14
CA GLN A 104 3.62 3.84 2.31
C GLN A 104 2.60 3.54 1.19
N VAL A 105 1.30 3.47 1.52
CA VAL A 105 0.22 3.26 0.55
C VAL A 105 0.16 4.40 -0.48
N LEU A 106 0.28 5.65 -0.03
CA LEU A 106 0.29 6.81 -0.92
C LEU A 106 1.50 6.79 -1.85
N ALA A 107 2.71 6.57 -1.34
CA ALA A 107 3.94 6.52 -2.13
C ALA A 107 3.86 5.46 -3.24
N MET A 108 3.42 4.25 -2.89
CA MET A 108 3.24 3.17 -3.87
C MET A 108 2.18 3.50 -4.92
N THR A 109 1.07 4.11 -4.51
CA THR A 109 0.01 4.50 -5.44
C THR A 109 0.49 5.56 -6.41
N LEU A 110 1.20 6.58 -5.92
CA LEU A 110 1.77 7.63 -6.76
C LEU A 110 2.74 7.04 -7.81
N LEU A 111 3.62 6.13 -7.40
CA LEU A 111 4.57 5.48 -8.29
C LEU A 111 3.91 4.58 -9.34
N LYS A 112 2.90 3.80 -8.96
CA LYS A 112 2.25 2.84 -9.84
C LYS A 112 1.24 3.47 -10.80
N ARG A 113 0.55 4.52 -10.36
CA ARG A 113 -0.66 5.02 -11.03
C ARG A 113 -0.60 6.49 -11.45
N PHE A 114 0.26 7.28 -10.81
CA PHE A 114 0.34 8.72 -11.03
C PHE A 114 1.76 9.20 -11.40
N ARG A 115 2.56 8.32 -12.04
CA ARG A 115 3.98 8.50 -12.36
C ARG A 115 4.29 9.63 -13.35
N THR A 116 3.30 10.11 -14.09
CA THR A 116 3.49 11.07 -15.20
C THR A 116 3.90 12.47 -14.77
N SER A 117 3.48 12.91 -13.59
CA SER A 117 3.77 14.25 -13.09
C SER A 117 5.06 14.26 -12.27
N ALA A 118 6.01 15.13 -12.62
CA ALA A 118 7.22 15.35 -11.83
C ALA A 118 6.93 15.75 -10.38
N ASN A 119 5.82 16.46 -10.13
CA ASN A 119 5.39 16.79 -8.78
C ASN A 119 4.93 15.55 -8.00
N ASN A 120 4.25 14.62 -8.66
CA ASN A 120 3.83 13.36 -8.04
C ASN A 120 5.03 12.47 -7.74
N LEU A 121 6.05 12.47 -8.60
CA LEU A 121 7.32 11.77 -8.37
C LEU A 121 8.07 12.33 -7.15
N ARG A 122 8.16 13.66 -7.03
CA ARG A 122 8.72 14.33 -5.85
C ARG A 122 7.91 14.01 -4.60
N LEU A 123 6.58 14.05 -4.69
CA LEU A 123 5.69 13.72 -3.58
C LEU A 123 5.87 12.26 -3.13
N ALA A 124 5.92 11.31 -4.07
CA ALA A 124 6.14 9.90 -3.77
C ALA A 124 7.48 9.68 -3.05
N CYS A 125 8.55 10.35 -3.52
CA CYS A 125 9.85 10.34 -2.86
C CYS A 125 9.77 10.88 -1.42
N ASN A 126 9.20 12.07 -1.23
CA ASN A 126 9.09 12.69 0.08
C ASN A 126 8.23 11.87 1.05
N VAL A 127 7.12 11.30 0.57
CA VAL A 127 6.21 10.50 1.39
C VAL A 127 6.86 9.16 1.75
N ALA A 128 7.60 8.52 0.84
CA ALA A 128 8.35 7.30 1.15
C ALA A 128 9.44 7.56 2.20
N GLN A 129 10.18 8.67 2.11
CA GLN A 129 11.13 9.06 3.15
C GLN A 129 10.42 9.39 4.47
N GLY A 130 9.28 10.08 4.43
CA GLY A 130 8.47 10.39 5.60
C GLY A 130 7.95 9.13 6.32
N ALA A 131 7.63 8.07 5.58
CA ALA A 131 7.31 6.78 6.17
C ALA A 131 8.49 6.22 6.98
N VAL A 132 9.71 6.27 6.42
CA VAL A 132 10.93 5.82 7.11
C VAL A 132 11.19 6.64 8.37
N THR A 133 11.07 7.96 8.31
CA THR A 133 11.31 8.81 9.48
C THR A 133 10.30 8.55 10.59
N LEU A 134 9.02 8.34 10.25
CA LEU A 134 7.98 7.99 11.20
C LEU A 134 8.19 6.61 11.81
N ASP A 135 8.52 5.61 10.99
CA ASP A 135 8.82 4.25 11.45
C ASP A 135 10.04 4.24 12.40
N LEU A 136 11.12 4.98 12.07
CA LEU A 136 12.30 5.07 12.94
C LEU A 136 12.05 5.88 14.21
N ALA A 137 11.12 6.85 14.19
CA ALA A 137 10.74 7.63 15.36
C ALA A 137 9.83 6.86 16.33
N ASP A 138 9.10 5.84 15.85
CA ASP A 138 8.23 5.02 16.69
C ASP A 138 9.04 4.10 17.61
N ARG A 139 9.38 4.60 18.80
CA ARG A 139 10.12 3.85 19.83
C ARG A 139 9.41 2.58 20.30
N LYS A 140 8.10 2.44 20.06
CA LYS A 140 7.32 1.26 20.47
C LYS A 140 7.43 0.11 19.47
N ARG A 141 7.72 0.39 18.20
CA ARG A 141 7.83 -0.62 17.14
C ARG A 141 9.28 -0.72 16.69
N ARG A 142 9.84 -1.94 16.73
CA ARG A 142 11.16 -2.19 16.16
C ARG A 142 11.03 -2.18 14.64
N THR A 143 11.29 -1.03 14.04
CA THR A 143 11.41 -0.91 12.58
C THR A 143 12.57 -1.77 12.13
N ARG A 144 12.30 -2.70 11.21
CA ARG A 144 13.34 -3.57 10.66
C ARG A 144 14.18 -2.76 9.70
N ALA A 145 15.49 -2.94 9.75
CA ALA A 145 16.43 -2.34 8.80
C ALA A 145 16.00 -2.57 7.34
N GLY A 146 15.49 -3.76 7.03
CA GLY A 146 14.97 -4.09 5.71
C GLY A 146 13.75 -3.28 5.27
N ASP A 147 12.86 -2.89 6.20
CA ASP A 147 11.71 -2.04 5.87
C ASP A 147 12.17 -0.61 5.54
N ALA A 148 13.13 -0.08 6.31
CA ALA A 148 13.73 1.23 6.04
C ALA A 148 14.46 1.23 4.68
N ALA A 149 15.26 0.20 4.41
CA ALA A 149 15.97 0.04 3.14
C ALA A 149 15.00 -0.03 1.95
N ARG A 150 13.90 -0.79 2.09
CA ARG A 150 12.85 -0.88 1.08
C ARG A 150 12.24 0.47 0.75
N TRP A 151 11.83 1.25 1.75
CA TRP A 151 11.18 2.54 1.50
C TRP A 151 12.16 3.61 1.00
N LEU A 152 13.44 3.53 1.36
CA LEU A 152 14.49 4.35 0.74
C LEU A 152 14.72 3.97 -0.74
N ALA A 153 14.67 2.69 -1.09
CA ALA A 153 14.72 2.23 -2.48
C ALA A 153 13.52 2.73 -3.30
N VAL A 154 12.31 2.67 -2.73
CA VAL A 154 11.09 3.25 -3.33
C VAL A 154 11.24 4.76 -3.53
N ALA A 155 11.76 5.48 -2.54
CA ALA A 155 12.00 6.92 -2.65
C ALA A 155 13.02 7.25 -3.75
N SER A 156 14.06 6.42 -3.87
CA SER A 156 15.06 6.51 -4.93
C SER A 156 14.47 6.31 -6.31
N GLU A 157 13.66 5.27 -6.50
CA GLU A 157 13.01 4.98 -7.78
C GLU A 157 12.09 6.14 -8.20
N ALA A 158 11.34 6.70 -7.26
CA ALA A 158 10.43 7.81 -7.51
C ALA A 158 11.14 9.05 -8.04
N ILE A 159 12.27 9.42 -7.46
CA ILE A 159 12.97 10.65 -7.83
C ILE A 159 13.90 10.48 -9.05
N ARG A 160 14.19 9.24 -9.47
CA ARG A 160 15.11 8.94 -10.58
C ARG A 160 14.89 9.80 -11.84
N PRO A 161 13.65 10.02 -12.33
CA PRO A 161 13.43 10.83 -13.54
C PRO A 161 13.62 12.34 -13.33
N VAL A 162 13.72 12.80 -12.08
CA VAL A 162 13.65 14.23 -11.72
C VAL A 162 14.97 14.74 -11.15
N ASP A 163 15.67 13.96 -10.33
CA ASP A 163 16.91 14.36 -9.66
C ASP A 163 17.87 13.16 -9.51
N SER A 164 18.85 13.09 -10.40
CA SER A 164 19.84 12.00 -10.44
C SER A 164 20.82 12.01 -9.27
N ARG A 165 21.04 13.17 -8.62
CA ARG A 165 21.91 13.28 -7.45
C ARG A 165 21.19 12.75 -6.22
N ARG A 166 19.96 13.21 -5.98
CA ARG A 166 19.15 12.76 -4.85
C ARG A 166 18.81 11.28 -4.96
N CYS A 167 18.52 10.80 -6.17
CA CYS A 167 18.36 9.38 -6.47
C CYS A 167 19.56 8.57 -5.95
N ARG A 168 20.79 8.94 -6.35
CA ARG A 168 22.03 8.28 -5.91
C ARG A 168 22.21 8.21 -4.40
N ILE A 169 21.97 9.33 -3.71
CA ILE A 169 22.08 9.38 -2.26
C ILE A 169 21.08 8.41 -1.60
N LEU A 170 19.84 8.36 -2.09
CA LEU A 170 18.80 7.52 -1.49
C LEU A 170 19.08 6.03 -1.66
N ALA A 171 19.59 5.57 -2.81
CA ALA A 171 19.96 4.17 -2.95
C ALA A 171 21.20 3.78 -2.14
N GLN A 172 22.19 4.67 -2.03
CA GLN A 172 23.32 4.44 -1.11
C GLN A 172 22.83 4.29 0.33
N GLN A 173 21.91 5.16 0.77
CA GLN A 173 21.28 5.06 2.08
C GLN A 173 20.47 3.78 2.24
N ALA A 174 19.76 3.34 1.20
CA ALA A 174 18.99 2.09 1.22
C ALA A 174 19.91 0.87 1.42
N VAL A 175 21.02 0.78 0.68
CA VAL A 175 21.99 -0.31 0.80
C VAL A 175 22.70 -0.26 2.16
N HIS A 176 23.05 0.93 2.65
CA HIS A 176 23.65 1.09 3.97
C HIS A 176 22.69 0.69 5.09
N ALA A 177 21.39 0.97 4.94
CA ALA A 177 20.37 0.59 5.92
C ALA A 177 20.25 -0.94 6.04
N ASP A 178 20.22 -1.67 4.92
CA ASP A 178 20.23 -3.13 4.90
C ASP A 178 20.95 -3.66 3.66
N PRO A 179 22.23 -4.09 3.80
CA PRO A 179 23.00 -4.66 2.70
C PRO A 179 22.46 -6.00 2.17
N THR A 180 21.51 -6.64 2.87
CA THR A 180 20.89 -7.89 2.42
C THR A 180 19.62 -7.65 1.58
N ASN A 181 19.13 -6.41 1.52
CA ASN A 181 17.90 -6.08 0.82
C ASN A 181 18.11 -6.01 -0.70
N ARG A 182 17.39 -6.87 -1.43
CA ARG A 182 17.45 -6.96 -2.91
C ARG A 182 16.91 -5.72 -3.61
N GLU A 183 15.85 -5.10 -3.09
CA GLU A 183 15.25 -3.89 -3.67
C GLU A 183 16.22 -2.70 -3.57
N ALA A 184 16.97 -2.61 -2.46
CA ALA A 184 18.00 -1.59 -2.26
C ALA A 184 19.15 -1.72 -3.27
N TRP A 185 19.69 -2.93 -3.47
CA TRP A 185 20.69 -3.18 -4.50
C TRP A 185 20.16 -2.96 -5.92
N GLY A 186 18.91 -3.36 -6.18
CA GLY A 186 18.24 -3.11 -7.46
C GLY A 186 18.16 -1.62 -7.78
N ALA A 187 17.78 -0.79 -6.82
CA ALA A 187 17.78 0.67 -6.99
C ALA A 187 19.20 1.21 -7.26
N PHE A 188 20.20 0.75 -6.51
CA PHE A 188 21.58 1.21 -6.64
C PHE A 188 22.20 0.87 -8.01
N LEU A 189 22.07 -0.38 -8.46
CA LEU A 189 22.64 -0.84 -9.74
C LEU A 189 22.02 -0.16 -10.96
N GLN A 190 20.75 0.24 -10.88
CA GLN A 190 20.08 0.97 -11.95
C GLN A 190 20.62 2.39 -12.17
N MET A 191 21.52 2.88 -11.31
CA MET A 191 22.15 4.20 -11.43
C MET A 191 23.52 4.16 -12.10
N THR A 192 24.14 2.98 -12.12
CA THR A 192 25.44 2.74 -12.75
C THR A 192 25.33 2.41 -14.24
N GLN A 193 24.10 2.26 -14.75
CA GLN A 193 23.75 2.05 -16.15
C GLN A 193 23.15 3.33 -16.72
#